data_AF-A0A432VAQ1-F1
#
_entry.id   AF-A0A432VAQ1-F1
#
_cell.length_a   1.000
_cell.length_b   1.000
_cell.length_c   1.000
_cell.angle_alpha   90.00
_cell.angle_beta   90.00
_cell.angle_gamma   90.00
#
_symmetry.space_group_name_H-M   'P 1'
#
loop_
_entity.id
_entity.type
_entity.pdbx_description
1 polymer ?
#
loop_
_entity_poly.entity_id
_entity_poly.type
_entity_poly.pdbx_seq_one_letter_code
_entity_poly.pdbx_strand_id
1 'polypeptide(L)'
;MRKDTNMHRLILPFAAACALTAISIVTAHAHASLEKSQAAPGSYKAVLKVPHGCDGQATHTVRIDLPEGFIGAKPMPKAGWTLSVEKGDYAKPYKLHGDEVTSGIRSVTWTDGNLPDEFYDEFVVSGTLADVAEGQTLYFKARQVCDKGEVAWDQEPAEGQDPHSLDHPAPSLTILAAHGDTHAHHAGASDTVKAGELEIKGAWARAMLPGQPTGGAYLTITNSGAAADRLLGATSPNAGKVEIHSMSMKDNVMVMRPIEGGLEIPAGASVELKSGGEHLMFMNVTQPFKEGASVPVTLEFEKAGKVDLSLPVQAKAGGEDHSSH
;
A
#
# COMPACT_ATOMS: atom_id res chain seq x y z
N MET A 1 -37.58 -2.66 -77.61
CA MET A 1 -37.84 -1.35 -78.25
C MET A 1 -38.60 -0.48 -77.26
N ARG A 2 -37.98 0.62 -76.78
CA ARG A 2 -38.57 1.85 -76.16
C ARG A 2 -39.43 1.64 -74.89
N LYS A 3 -39.41 2.47 -73.84
CA LYS A 3 -38.83 3.81 -73.60
C LYS A 3 -38.90 4.07 -72.08
N ASP A 4 -38.00 4.91 -71.61
CA ASP A 4 -37.92 5.45 -70.25
C ASP A 4 -39.19 6.18 -69.80
N THR A 5 -39.49 6.18 -68.49
CA THR A 5 -39.81 7.43 -67.77
C THR A 5 -39.56 7.31 -66.27
N ASN A 6 -38.73 8.24 -65.80
CA ASN A 6 -38.46 8.61 -64.41
C ASN A 6 -39.73 9.08 -63.68
N MET A 7 -39.90 8.73 -62.40
CA MET A 7 -40.52 9.66 -61.45
C MET A 7 -40.02 9.43 -60.02
N HIS A 8 -39.28 10.41 -59.52
CA HIS A 8 -38.79 10.54 -58.16
C HIS A 8 -39.92 10.64 -57.14
N ARG A 9 -39.80 9.95 -55.99
CA ARG A 9 -40.35 10.41 -54.71
C ARG A 9 -39.40 10.09 -53.54
N LEU A 10 -38.73 11.15 -53.12
CA LEU A 10 -38.24 11.56 -51.81
C LEU A 10 -38.54 10.65 -50.59
N ILE A 11 -37.48 10.07 -50.02
CA ILE A 11 -36.98 10.14 -48.63
C ILE A 11 -38.00 10.18 -47.47
N LEU A 12 -37.93 9.19 -46.57
CA LEU A 12 -37.69 9.38 -45.13
C LEU A 12 -37.18 8.05 -44.50
N PRO A 13 -35.98 7.99 -43.90
CA PRO A 13 -35.51 6.80 -43.21
C PRO A 13 -36.01 6.78 -41.76
N PHE A 14 -36.72 5.71 -41.37
CA PHE A 14 -36.98 5.40 -39.96
C PHE A 14 -35.65 4.95 -39.32
N ALA A 15 -35.04 5.84 -38.53
CA ALA A 15 -33.90 5.51 -37.70
C ALA A 15 -34.37 4.61 -36.54
N ALA A 16 -34.01 3.33 -36.58
CA ALA A 16 -34.15 2.43 -35.44
C ALA A 16 -33.01 2.72 -34.45
N ALA A 17 -33.31 3.47 -33.40
CA ALA A 17 -32.42 3.65 -32.27
C ALA A 17 -32.45 2.38 -31.40
N CYS A 18 -31.47 1.49 -31.57
CA CYS A 18 -31.18 0.44 -30.61
C CYS A 18 -30.61 1.08 -29.33
N ALA A 19 -31.45 1.20 -28.30
CA ALA A 19 -31.00 1.56 -26.96
C ALA A 19 -30.16 0.40 -26.39
N LEU A 20 -28.82 0.54 -26.41
CA LEU A 20 -27.94 -0.27 -25.57
C LEU A 20 -28.14 0.15 -24.12
N THR A 21 -28.99 -0.56 -23.39
CA THR A 21 -28.97 -0.54 -21.92
C THR A 21 -27.70 -1.26 -21.46
N ALA A 22 -26.65 -0.51 -21.14
CA ALA A 22 -25.52 -1.02 -20.40
C ALA A 22 -26.01 -1.38 -18.99
N ILE A 23 -26.29 -2.66 -18.76
CA ILE A 23 -26.50 -3.21 -17.43
C ILE A 23 -25.14 -3.19 -16.75
N SER A 24 -24.88 -2.15 -15.97
CA SER A 24 -23.75 -2.13 -15.04
C SER A 24 -24.02 -3.21 -13.99
N ILE A 25 -23.36 -4.36 -14.10
CA ILE A 25 -23.39 -5.40 -13.07
C ILE A 25 -22.58 -4.85 -11.90
N VAL A 26 -23.26 -4.18 -10.96
CA VAL A 26 -22.68 -3.86 -9.67
C VAL A 26 -22.65 -5.18 -8.90
N THR A 27 -21.50 -5.83 -8.85
CA THR A 27 -21.33 -6.98 -7.95
C THR A 27 -21.40 -6.46 -6.53
N ALA A 28 -22.54 -6.68 -5.86
CA ALA A 28 -22.63 -6.50 -4.43
C ALA A 28 -21.61 -7.45 -3.77
N HIS A 29 -20.53 -6.89 -3.22
CA HIS A 29 -19.51 -7.67 -2.52
C HIS A 29 -20.06 -8.03 -1.13
N ALA A 30 -20.77 -9.15 -1.04
CA ALA A 30 -21.41 -9.64 0.18
C ALA A 30 -20.46 -10.44 1.09
N HIS A 31 -19.25 -10.76 0.64
CA HIS A 31 -18.32 -11.60 1.41
C HIS A 31 -17.33 -10.76 2.21
N ALA A 32 -16.94 -11.28 3.38
CA ALA A 32 -15.79 -10.74 4.10
C ALA A 32 -14.52 -10.87 3.25
N SER A 33 -13.67 -9.84 3.26
CA SER A 33 -12.49 -9.77 2.40
C SER A 33 -11.32 -9.06 3.06
N LEU A 34 -10.11 -9.28 2.55
CA LEU A 34 -8.96 -8.44 2.88
C LEU A 34 -8.88 -7.25 1.93
N GLU A 35 -8.62 -6.04 2.44
CA GLU A 35 -8.42 -4.83 1.61
C GLU A 35 -7.28 -5.05 0.58
N LYS A 36 -6.20 -5.69 1.01
CA LYS A 36 -5.10 -6.13 0.15
C LYS A 36 -5.06 -7.65 0.10
N SER A 37 -5.52 -8.23 -1.00
CA SER A 37 -5.55 -9.68 -1.21
C SER A 37 -4.24 -10.25 -1.79
N GLN A 38 -3.22 -9.41 -1.97
CA GLN A 38 -1.89 -9.83 -2.43
C GLN A 38 -0.79 -9.08 -1.65
N ALA A 39 0.29 -9.78 -1.28
CA ALA A 39 1.46 -9.18 -0.63
C ALA A 39 2.72 -10.06 -0.81
N ALA A 40 3.89 -9.43 -0.84
CA ALA A 40 5.17 -10.14 -0.71
C ALA A 40 5.45 -10.49 0.78
N PRO A 41 6.39 -11.41 1.07
CA PRO A 41 6.84 -11.67 2.44
C PRO A 41 7.31 -10.40 3.15
N GLY A 42 7.19 -10.36 4.49
CA GLY A 42 7.52 -9.20 5.31
C GLY A 42 6.30 -8.54 5.96
N SER A 43 6.40 -7.25 6.25
CA SER A 43 5.34 -6.54 6.99
C SER A 43 4.02 -6.53 6.21
N TYR A 44 2.93 -6.90 6.89
CA TYR A 44 1.60 -6.90 6.30
C TYR A 44 0.55 -6.40 7.30
N LYS A 45 -0.43 -5.66 6.79
CA LYS A 45 -1.58 -5.17 7.54
C LYS A 45 -2.81 -5.86 6.99
N ALA A 46 -3.29 -6.87 7.71
CA ALA A 46 -4.55 -7.53 7.42
C ALA A 46 -5.69 -6.60 7.82
N VAL A 47 -6.36 -6.01 6.83
CA VAL A 47 -7.57 -5.21 7.02
C VAL A 47 -8.73 -6.09 6.58
N LEU A 48 -9.37 -6.76 7.53
CA LEU A 48 -10.59 -7.53 7.29
C LEU A 48 -11.75 -6.54 7.16
N LYS A 49 -12.38 -6.51 6.00
CA LYS A 49 -13.63 -5.81 5.75
C LYS A 49 -14.80 -6.78 5.97
N VAL A 50 -15.71 -6.43 6.88
CA VAL A 50 -17.01 -7.09 7.07
C VAL A 50 -18.07 -6.21 6.42
N PRO A 51 -18.75 -6.67 5.36
CA PRO A 51 -19.53 -5.78 4.49
C PRO A 51 -20.90 -5.38 5.04
N HIS A 52 -21.49 -6.20 5.91
CA HIS A 52 -22.83 -6.02 6.47
C HIS A 52 -23.01 -6.92 7.70
N GLY A 53 -24.21 -6.92 8.27
CA GLY A 53 -24.64 -7.75 9.39
C GLY A 53 -24.94 -9.19 8.97
N CYS A 54 -25.53 -10.00 9.86
CA CYS A 54 -25.96 -11.35 9.52
C CYS A 54 -27.48 -11.34 9.37
N ASP A 55 -28.00 -11.68 8.20
CA ASP A 55 -29.44 -11.75 7.93
C ASP A 55 -30.22 -10.50 8.39
N GLY A 56 -29.67 -9.29 8.15
CA GLY A 56 -30.29 -8.03 8.56
C GLY A 56 -30.08 -7.64 10.03
N GLN A 57 -29.38 -8.46 10.82
CA GLN A 57 -29.08 -8.18 12.23
C GLN A 57 -27.68 -7.60 12.40
N ALA A 58 -27.52 -6.72 13.39
CA ALA A 58 -26.24 -6.10 13.66
C ALA A 58 -25.19 -7.12 14.12
N THR A 59 -23.97 -6.98 13.62
CA THR A 59 -22.82 -7.74 14.10
C THR A 59 -22.28 -7.11 15.37
N HIS A 60 -22.16 -7.92 16.42
CA HIS A 60 -21.59 -7.50 17.70
C HIS A 60 -20.26 -8.21 18.02
N THR A 61 -19.88 -9.22 17.24
CA THR A 61 -18.60 -9.89 17.42
C THR A 61 -17.97 -10.27 16.09
N VAL A 62 -16.68 -9.98 15.97
CA VAL A 62 -15.83 -10.42 14.86
C VAL A 62 -14.59 -11.08 15.44
N ARG A 63 -14.33 -12.31 15.02
CA ARG A 63 -13.11 -13.05 15.33
C ARG A 63 -12.34 -13.32 14.06
N ILE A 64 -11.02 -13.22 14.13
CA ILE A 64 -10.10 -13.64 13.07
C ILE A 64 -9.15 -14.68 13.67
N ASP A 65 -9.10 -15.85 13.07
CA ASP A 65 -8.05 -16.84 13.31
C ASP A 65 -6.90 -16.57 12.34
N LEU A 66 -5.70 -16.39 12.91
CA LEU A 66 -4.52 -15.98 12.16
C LEU A 66 -3.85 -17.20 11.53
N PRO A 67 -3.59 -17.18 10.21
CA PRO A 67 -2.98 -18.31 9.53
C PRO A 67 -1.52 -18.48 9.92
N GLU A 68 -1.03 -19.70 9.75
CA GLU A 68 0.39 -19.99 9.89
C GLU A 68 1.22 -19.18 8.88
N GLY A 69 2.39 -18.70 9.30
CA GLY A 69 3.19 -17.74 8.52
C GLY A 69 2.81 -16.27 8.73
N PHE A 70 1.69 -15.94 9.39
CA PHE A 70 1.41 -14.57 9.85
C PHE A 70 1.74 -14.45 11.35
N ILE A 71 2.92 -13.91 11.65
CA ILE A 71 3.49 -13.88 13.00
C ILE A 71 3.61 -12.45 13.55
N GLY A 72 3.87 -12.34 14.86
CA GLY A 72 4.13 -11.05 15.50
C GLY A 72 2.93 -10.11 15.46
N ALA A 73 1.72 -10.69 15.44
CA ALA A 73 0.48 -9.97 15.23
C ALA A 73 0.23 -8.90 16.32
N LYS A 74 -0.28 -7.76 15.90
CA LYS A 74 -0.64 -6.59 16.71
C LYS A 74 -2.00 -6.08 16.22
N PRO A 75 -3.11 -6.50 16.86
CA PRO A 75 -4.43 -6.01 16.51
C PRO A 75 -4.63 -4.56 16.92
N MET A 76 -5.38 -3.81 16.11
CA MET A 76 -5.72 -2.42 16.36
C MET A 76 -6.90 -2.32 17.35
N PRO A 77 -6.75 -1.63 18.49
CA PRO A 77 -7.88 -1.26 19.33
C PRO A 77 -8.89 -0.45 18.52
N LYS A 78 -10.18 -0.72 18.72
CA LYS A 78 -11.26 -0.12 17.93
C LYS A 78 -12.28 0.50 18.87
N ALA A 79 -12.58 1.78 18.66
CA ALA A 79 -13.54 2.49 19.49
C ALA A 79 -14.93 1.83 19.40
N GLY A 80 -15.58 1.64 20.55
CA GLY A 80 -16.89 0.97 20.62
C GLY A 80 -16.84 -0.56 20.54
N TRP A 81 -15.65 -1.16 20.55
CA TRP A 81 -15.46 -2.62 20.58
C TRP A 81 -14.50 -3.00 21.71
N THR A 82 -14.73 -4.15 22.33
CA THR A 82 -13.81 -4.75 23.30
C THR A 82 -12.86 -5.70 22.57
N LEU A 83 -11.56 -5.45 22.65
CA LEU A 83 -10.53 -6.29 22.02
C LEU A 83 -10.01 -7.35 22.98
N SER A 84 -10.03 -8.62 22.57
CA SER A 84 -9.35 -9.73 23.24
C SER A 84 -8.51 -10.54 22.25
N VAL A 85 -7.49 -11.23 22.77
CA VAL A 85 -6.54 -12.01 21.97
C VAL A 85 -6.28 -13.35 22.65
N GLU A 86 -6.15 -14.41 21.86
CA GLU A 86 -5.68 -15.71 22.35
C GLU A 86 -4.30 -15.96 21.80
N LYS A 87 -3.38 -16.34 22.70
CA LYS A 87 -2.03 -16.74 22.35
C LYS A 87 -1.94 -18.27 22.27
N GLY A 88 -1.07 -18.75 21.39
CA GLY A 88 -0.77 -20.15 21.24
C GLY A 88 0.56 -20.35 20.55
N ASP A 89 1.01 -21.60 20.51
CA ASP A 89 2.24 -21.99 19.83
C ASP A 89 2.05 -21.92 18.31
N TYR A 90 3.12 -21.55 17.61
CA TYR A 90 3.22 -21.69 16.17
C TYR A 90 3.48 -23.16 15.82
N ALA A 91 3.16 -23.56 14.58
CA ALA A 91 3.42 -24.93 14.12
C ALA A 91 4.92 -25.22 14.00
N LYS A 92 5.74 -24.17 13.83
CA LYS A 92 7.20 -24.22 13.84
C LYS A 92 7.79 -22.93 14.43
N PRO A 93 9.06 -22.93 14.85
CA PRO A 93 9.75 -21.70 15.20
C PRO A 93 9.89 -20.77 13.99
N TYR A 94 9.75 -19.47 14.20
CA TYR A 94 9.96 -18.44 13.19
C TYR A 94 11.07 -17.48 13.59
N LYS A 95 11.64 -16.79 12.61
CA LYS A 95 12.50 -15.62 12.84
C LYS A 95 11.68 -14.33 12.72
N LEU A 96 11.71 -13.52 13.76
CA LEU A 96 11.10 -12.20 13.79
C LEU A 96 12.14 -11.21 14.31
N HIS A 97 12.61 -10.30 13.46
CA HIS A 97 13.68 -9.35 13.80
C HIS A 97 14.99 -10.02 14.27
N GLY A 98 15.29 -11.21 13.74
CA GLY A 98 16.49 -11.99 14.10
C GLY A 98 16.29 -12.93 15.29
N ASP A 99 15.29 -12.67 16.13
CA ASP A 99 14.96 -13.52 17.27
C ASP A 99 14.08 -14.70 16.86
N GLU A 100 14.26 -15.83 17.54
CA GLU A 100 13.37 -16.96 17.39
C GLU A 100 12.10 -16.75 18.22
N VAL A 101 10.95 -16.95 17.58
CA VAL A 101 9.64 -16.91 18.22
C VAL A 101 8.92 -18.23 17.97
N THR A 102 8.41 -18.84 19.04
CA THR A 102 7.72 -20.14 19.01
C THR A 102 6.22 -20.04 19.31
N SER A 103 5.76 -18.89 19.80
CA SER A 103 4.37 -18.62 20.10
C SER A 103 4.00 -17.16 19.85
N GLY A 104 2.71 -16.89 19.73
CA GLY A 104 2.18 -15.54 19.53
C GLY A 104 0.66 -15.53 19.53
N ILE A 105 0.06 -14.43 19.09
CA ILE A 105 -1.39 -14.33 18.95
C ILE A 105 -1.82 -15.26 17.81
N ARG A 106 -2.81 -16.12 18.08
CA ARG A 106 -3.41 -17.05 17.11
C ARG A 106 -4.82 -16.67 16.73
N SER A 107 -5.50 -15.90 17.59
CA SER A 107 -6.80 -15.33 17.27
C SER A 107 -6.97 -13.95 17.88
N VAL A 108 -7.76 -13.13 17.20
CA VAL A 108 -8.15 -11.81 17.66
C VAL A 108 -9.66 -11.73 17.64
N THR A 109 -10.26 -11.26 18.73
CA THR A 109 -11.72 -11.09 18.83
C THR A 109 -12.05 -9.66 19.23
N TRP A 110 -12.95 -9.04 18.48
CA TRP A 110 -13.61 -7.79 18.86
C TRP A 110 -15.06 -8.11 19.25
N THR A 111 -15.45 -7.80 20.49
CA THR A 111 -16.81 -8.01 21.02
C THR A 111 -17.49 -6.69 21.38
N ASP A 112 -18.75 -6.75 21.81
CA ASP A 112 -19.56 -5.61 22.27
C ASP A 112 -19.76 -4.51 21.22
N GLY A 113 -19.48 -4.84 19.96
CA GLY A 113 -19.64 -3.92 18.85
C GLY A 113 -21.09 -3.77 18.43
N ASN A 114 -21.28 -2.86 17.49
CA ASN A 114 -22.55 -2.69 16.80
C ASN A 114 -22.26 -2.26 15.37
N LEU A 115 -22.25 -3.22 14.45
CA LEU A 115 -22.20 -3.00 13.02
C LEU A 115 -23.58 -3.33 12.44
N PRO A 116 -24.46 -2.33 12.23
CA PRO A 116 -25.75 -2.52 11.57
C PRO A 116 -25.59 -3.03 10.14
N ASP A 117 -26.62 -3.72 9.64
CA ASP A 117 -26.57 -4.42 8.36
C ASP A 117 -26.33 -3.52 7.14
N GLU A 118 -26.77 -2.26 7.22
CA GLU A 118 -26.63 -1.27 6.15
C GLU A 118 -25.21 -0.70 6.02
N PHE A 119 -24.29 -1.04 6.94
CA PHE A 119 -22.92 -0.53 6.97
C PHE A 119 -21.91 -1.66 6.87
N TYR A 120 -20.73 -1.32 6.37
CA TYR A 120 -19.54 -2.15 6.49
C TYR A 120 -18.63 -1.61 7.59
N ASP A 121 -17.73 -2.47 8.08
CA ASP A 121 -16.66 -2.04 8.97
C ASP A 121 -15.36 -2.81 8.71
N GLU A 122 -14.27 -2.31 9.29
CA GLU A 122 -12.93 -2.84 9.14
C GLU A 122 -12.30 -3.21 10.50
N PHE A 123 -11.60 -4.35 10.50
CA PHE A 123 -10.91 -4.93 11.64
C PHE A 123 -9.46 -5.20 11.25
N VAL A 124 -8.54 -4.57 11.97
CA VAL A 124 -7.15 -4.42 11.52
C VAL A 124 -6.19 -5.19 12.42
N VAL A 125 -5.35 -6.02 11.81
CA VAL A 125 -4.22 -6.69 12.46
C VAL A 125 -2.94 -6.43 11.66
N SER A 126 -1.95 -5.83 12.30
CA SER A 126 -0.60 -5.70 11.73
C SER A 126 0.23 -6.93 12.10
N GLY A 127 1.09 -7.42 11.22
CA GLY A 127 1.97 -8.55 11.49
C GLY A 127 3.03 -8.73 10.41
N THR A 128 3.69 -9.88 10.43
CA THR A 128 4.75 -10.24 9.48
C THR A 128 4.41 -11.55 8.78
N LEU A 129 4.49 -11.56 7.46
CA LEU A 129 4.45 -12.74 6.61
C LEU A 129 5.85 -13.35 6.57
N ALA A 130 6.04 -14.46 7.29
CA ALA A 130 7.33 -15.10 7.48
C ALA A 130 7.28 -16.55 6.97
N ASP A 131 8.34 -16.95 6.26
CA ASP A 131 8.50 -18.31 5.72
C ASP A 131 7.26 -18.77 4.91
N VAL A 132 6.82 -17.87 4.02
CA VAL A 132 5.72 -18.06 3.08
C VAL A 132 6.25 -18.05 1.65
N ALA A 133 5.72 -18.93 0.81
CA ALA A 133 6.20 -19.13 -0.56
C ALA A 133 5.41 -18.30 -1.57
N GLU A 134 6.07 -17.89 -2.67
CA GLU A 134 5.37 -17.29 -3.81
C GLU A 134 4.24 -18.21 -4.31
N GLY A 135 3.09 -17.62 -4.63
CA GLY A 135 1.88 -18.32 -5.05
C GLY A 135 1.12 -19.01 -3.92
N GLN A 136 1.69 -19.11 -2.71
CA GLN A 136 0.97 -19.61 -1.53
C GLN A 136 -0.23 -18.71 -1.25
N THR A 137 -1.36 -19.32 -0.88
CA THR A 137 -2.52 -18.57 -0.36
C THR A 137 -2.64 -18.79 1.14
N LEU A 138 -2.76 -17.70 1.89
CA LEU A 138 -3.09 -17.72 3.31
C LEU A 138 -4.55 -17.35 3.51
N TYR A 139 -5.26 -18.10 4.35
CA TYR A 139 -6.67 -17.85 4.65
C TYR A 139 -6.84 -17.32 6.07
N PHE A 140 -7.33 -16.09 6.18
CA PHE A 140 -7.66 -15.43 7.44
C PHE A 140 -9.10 -15.77 7.79
N LYS A 141 -9.30 -16.97 8.35
CA LYS A 141 -10.63 -17.46 8.73
C LYS A 141 -11.27 -16.50 9.71
N ALA A 142 -12.50 -16.10 9.42
CA ALA A 142 -13.21 -15.14 10.24
C ALA A 142 -14.56 -15.70 10.70
N ARG A 143 -14.98 -15.31 11.89
CA ARG A 143 -16.32 -15.57 12.41
C ARG A 143 -16.99 -14.26 12.76
N GLN A 144 -18.19 -14.09 12.24
CA GLN A 144 -19.04 -12.95 12.48
C GLN A 144 -20.24 -13.42 13.29
N VAL A 145 -20.52 -12.79 14.43
CA VAL A 145 -21.67 -13.12 15.28
C VAL A 145 -22.59 -11.93 15.38
N CYS A 146 -23.87 -12.22 15.22
CA CYS A 146 -24.97 -11.28 15.29
C CYS A 146 -26.00 -11.76 16.32
N ASP A 147 -26.96 -10.89 16.66
CA ASP A 147 -27.95 -11.16 17.71
C ASP A 147 -28.66 -12.52 17.57
N LYS A 148 -28.89 -12.95 16.32
CA LYS A 148 -29.59 -14.20 15.99
C LYS A 148 -28.90 -14.97 14.88
N GLY A 149 -27.59 -15.17 14.99
CA GLY A 149 -26.88 -16.04 14.07
C GLY A 149 -25.38 -15.81 14.07
N GLU A 150 -24.71 -16.63 13.29
CA GLU A 150 -23.29 -16.47 13.00
C GLU A 150 -23.01 -16.83 11.54
N VAL A 151 -22.01 -16.17 10.97
CA VAL A 151 -21.45 -16.51 9.66
C VAL A 151 -19.99 -16.89 9.87
N ALA A 152 -19.63 -18.09 9.41
CA ALA A 152 -18.25 -18.55 9.37
C ALA A 152 -17.69 -18.32 7.97
N TRP A 153 -16.79 -17.35 7.86
CA TRP A 153 -16.01 -17.07 6.65
C TRP A 153 -14.74 -17.93 6.69
N ASP A 154 -14.91 -19.24 6.51
CA ASP A 154 -13.84 -20.24 6.73
C ASP A 154 -13.66 -21.24 5.60
N GLN A 155 -14.43 -21.11 4.50
CA GLN A 155 -14.35 -22.02 3.37
C GLN A 155 -13.10 -21.75 2.52
N GLU A 156 -12.36 -22.82 2.24
CA GLU A 156 -11.23 -22.83 1.31
C GLU A 156 -11.65 -23.61 0.05
N PRO A 157 -11.33 -23.12 -1.16
CA PRO A 157 -11.69 -23.84 -2.39
C PRO A 157 -10.94 -25.18 -2.46
N ALA A 158 -11.66 -26.25 -2.80
CA ALA A 158 -11.02 -27.51 -3.14
C ALA A 158 -10.16 -27.37 -4.41
N GLU A 159 -9.23 -28.30 -4.63
CA GLU A 159 -8.38 -28.29 -5.83
C GLU A 159 -9.24 -28.26 -7.11
N GLY A 160 -9.05 -27.22 -7.94
CA GLY A 160 -9.80 -27.02 -9.19
C GLY A 160 -11.21 -26.46 -9.03
N GLN A 161 -11.67 -26.16 -7.81
CA GLN A 161 -12.94 -25.46 -7.57
C GLN A 161 -12.80 -23.96 -7.85
N ASP A 162 -13.83 -23.35 -8.43
CA ASP A 162 -13.92 -21.89 -8.56
C ASP A 162 -14.12 -21.25 -7.17
N PRO A 163 -13.20 -20.39 -6.69
CA PRO A 163 -13.33 -19.72 -5.40
C PRO A 163 -14.58 -18.84 -5.28
N HIS A 164 -15.14 -18.36 -6.40
CA HIS A 164 -16.37 -17.57 -6.40
C HIS A 164 -17.64 -18.41 -6.22
N SER A 165 -17.54 -19.74 -6.25
CA SER A 165 -18.66 -20.65 -6.00
C SER A 165 -18.91 -20.94 -4.52
N LEU A 166 -18.02 -20.46 -3.64
CA LEU A 166 -18.14 -20.64 -2.19
C LEU A 166 -19.17 -19.67 -1.61
N ASP A 167 -20.00 -20.18 -0.70
CA ASP A 167 -21.04 -19.38 -0.02
C ASP A 167 -20.42 -18.41 1.00
N HIS A 168 -19.44 -18.88 1.76
CA HIS A 168 -18.75 -18.12 2.80
C HIS A 168 -17.23 -18.33 2.72
N PRO A 169 -16.58 -17.85 1.64
CA PRO A 169 -15.15 -18.02 1.46
C PRO A 169 -14.37 -17.31 2.57
N ALA A 170 -13.29 -17.95 3.02
CA ALA A 170 -12.35 -17.31 3.92
C ALA A 170 -11.63 -16.14 3.20
N PRO A 171 -11.51 -14.97 3.85
CA PRO A 171 -10.66 -13.89 3.36
C PRO A 171 -9.24 -14.39 3.07
N SER A 172 -8.79 -14.23 1.83
CA SER A 172 -7.55 -14.85 1.36
C SER A 172 -6.49 -13.83 0.95
N LEU A 173 -5.23 -14.17 1.17
CA LEU A 173 -4.04 -13.43 0.75
C LEU A 173 -3.16 -14.32 -0.13
N THR A 174 -2.96 -13.93 -1.39
CA THR A 174 -1.96 -14.57 -2.27
C THR A 174 -0.59 -13.95 -2.05
N ILE A 175 0.40 -14.79 -1.79
CA ILE A 175 1.78 -14.37 -1.60
C ILE A 175 2.40 -14.13 -2.97
N LEU A 176 2.85 -12.90 -3.20
CA LEU A 176 3.62 -12.53 -4.37
C LEU A 176 5.09 -12.96 -4.20
N ALA A 177 5.81 -13.03 -5.31
CA ALA A 177 7.26 -13.18 -5.28
C ALA A 177 7.84 -12.20 -4.27
N ALA A 178 8.69 -12.69 -3.37
CA ALA A 178 9.63 -11.80 -2.71
C ALA A 178 10.42 -11.14 -3.84
N HIS A 179 10.32 -9.81 -3.98
CA HIS A 179 11.30 -9.11 -4.81
C HIS A 179 12.67 -9.53 -4.28
N GLY A 180 13.46 -10.18 -5.14
CA GLY A 180 14.71 -10.82 -4.75
C GLY A 180 15.56 -9.84 -3.95
N ASP A 181 15.95 -10.29 -2.76
CA ASP A 181 16.93 -9.68 -1.87
C ASP A 181 16.81 -8.16 -1.66
N THR A 182 16.14 -7.76 -0.58
CA THR A 182 16.84 -7.15 0.56
C THR A 182 15.90 -7.00 1.76
N HIS A 183 16.40 -7.37 2.93
CA HIS A 183 15.70 -7.34 4.21
C HIS A 183 15.13 -5.94 4.52
N ALA A 184 13.81 -5.83 4.71
CA ALA A 184 13.17 -4.67 5.32
C ALA A 184 12.54 -5.08 6.66
N HIS A 185 13.30 -4.90 7.74
CA HIS A 185 12.75 -4.79 9.09
C HIS A 185 12.74 -3.33 9.53
N HIS A 186 11.61 -2.98 10.13
CA HIS A 186 11.16 -1.65 10.55
C HIS A 186 12.11 -0.79 11.39
N ALA A 187 12.05 0.50 11.07
CA ALA A 187 12.00 1.67 11.95
C ALA A 187 13.21 1.95 12.85
N GLY A 188 13.95 2.99 12.47
CA GLY A 188 14.49 3.93 13.45
C GLY A 188 16.01 4.08 13.50
N ALA A 189 16.74 3.89 12.40
CA ALA A 189 18.05 4.54 12.18
C ALA A 189 18.55 4.18 10.77
N SER A 190 18.60 5.16 9.86
CA SER A 190 19.45 5.13 8.65
C SER A 190 19.54 3.77 7.93
N ASP A 191 18.39 3.16 7.59
CA ASP A 191 18.40 1.93 6.82
C ASP A 191 19.07 2.17 5.48
N THR A 192 20.10 1.36 5.27
CA THR A 192 20.97 1.42 4.11
C THR A 192 20.41 0.47 3.07
N VAL A 193 19.89 1.00 1.97
CA VAL A 193 19.38 0.22 0.84
C VAL A 193 20.45 0.12 -0.23
N LYS A 194 20.73 -1.09 -0.73
CA LYS A 194 21.73 -1.30 -1.79
C LYS A 194 21.06 -1.58 -3.13
N ALA A 195 21.63 -1.04 -4.20
CA ALA A 195 21.22 -1.30 -5.58
C ALA A 195 22.48 -1.43 -6.44
N GLY A 196 22.93 -2.67 -6.66
CA GLY A 196 24.24 -2.93 -7.22
C GLY A 196 25.36 -2.33 -6.36
N GLU A 197 26.15 -1.43 -6.94
CA GLU A 197 27.25 -0.71 -6.28
C GLU A 197 26.80 0.59 -5.60
N LEU A 198 25.51 0.93 -5.69
CA LEU A 198 24.92 2.08 -5.01
C LEU A 198 24.45 1.71 -3.61
N GLU A 199 24.61 2.66 -2.70
CA GLU A 199 24.17 2.60 -1.31
C GLU A 199 23.35 3.86 -0.99
N ILE A 200 22.08 3.68 -0.66
CA ILE A 200 21.14 4.76 -0.34
C ILE A 200 20.90 4.76 1.17
N LYS A 201 21.08 5.90 1.81
CA LYS A 201 21.03 6.05 3.27
C LYS A 201 20.21 7.26 3.68
N GLY A 202 19.73 7.21 4.92
CA GLY A 202 19.10 8.36 5.57
C GLY A 202 17.90 8.90 4.80
N ALA A 203 17.14 8.02 4.15
CA ALA A 203 15.99 8.44 3.36
C ALA A 203 14.81 8.83 4.27
N TRP A 204 14.22 10.02 4.07
CA TRP A 204 13.05 10.49 4.82
C TRP A 204 12.25 11.53 4.01
N ALA A 205 10.97 11.66 4.34
CA ALA A 205 10.08 12.67 3.77
C ALA A 205 9.69 13.70 4.83
N ARG A 206 9.54 14.96 4.42
CA ARG A 206 9.12 16.03 5.33
C ARG A 206 7.61 16.05 5.50
N ALA A 207 7.16 16.16 6.75
CA ALA A 207 5.76 16.37 7.07
C ALA A 207 5.22 17.64 6.38
N MET A 208 4.06 17.51 5.74
CA MET A 208 3.40 18.57 5.00
C MET A 208 2.47 19.39 5.92
N LEU A 209 2.40 20.69 5.69
CA LEU A 209 1.36 21.51 6.30
C LEU A 209 0.00 21.23 5.61
N PRO A 210 -1.12 21.41 6.33
CA PRO A 210 -2.44 21.24 5.74
C PRO A 210 -2.62 22.06 4.46
N GLY A 211 -3.13 21.43 3.41
CA GLY A 211 -3.45 22.07 2.13
C GLY A 211 -2.27 22.29 1.17
N GLN A 212 -1.05 21.84 1.50
CA GLN A 212 0.07 21.91 0.58
C GLN A 212 -0.06 20.88 -0.56
N PRO A 213 0.12 21.27 -1.84
CA PRO A 213 0.04 20.34 -2.98
C PRO A 213 1.35 19.60 -3.27
N THR A 214 2.44 19.95 -2.55
CA THR A 214 3.79 19.47 -2.81
C THR A 214 4.48 18.98 -1.54
N GLY A 215 5.19 17.86 -1.65
CA GLY A 215 6.01 17.28 -0.58
C GLY A 215 7.50 17.26 -0.96
N GLY A 216 8.38 17.12 0.03
CA GLY A 216 9.82 17.04 -0.18
C GLY A 216 10.42 15.82 0.55
N ALA A 217 11.38 15.15 -0.09
CA ALA A 217 12.15 14.07 0.54
C ALA A 217 13.65 14.20 0.28
N TYR A 218 14.40 13.56 1.16
CA TYR A 218 15.84 13.71 1.33
C TYR A 218 16.46 12.34 1.58
N LEU A 219 17.69 12.14 1.10
CA LEU A 219 18.45 10.89 1.18
C LEU A 219 19.89 11.14 0.72
N THR A 220 20.80 10.23 1.06
CA THR A 220 22.18 10.23 0.54
C THR A 220 22.40 9.01 -0.33
N ILE A 221 23.02 9.18 -1.49
CA ILE A 221 23.38 8.09 -2.41
C ILE A 221 24.91 8.03 -2.50
N THR A 222 25.51 6.90 -2.16
CA THR A 222 26.93 6.62 -2.32
C THR A 222 27.13 5.62 -3.43
N ASN A 223 27.93 5.94 -4.43
CA ASN A 223 28.32 5.02 -5.48
C ASN A 223 29.71 4.47 -5.17
N SER A 224 29.78 3.20 -4.75
CA SER A 224 31.06 2.51 -4.50
C SER A 224 31.65 1.86 -5.75
N GLY A 225 31.00 2.06 -6.89
CA GLY A 225 31.33 1.45 -8.16
C GLY A 225 32.42 2.14 -8.96
N ALA A 226 32.87 1.45 -10.00
CA ALA A 226 33.91 1.96 -10.90
C ALA A 226 33.36 2.89 -12.01
N ALA A 227 32.04 2.91 -12.22
CA ALA A 227 31.38 3.76 -13.20
C ALA A 227 30.32 4.66 -12.54
N ALA A 228 30.14 5.87 -13.06
CA ALA A 228 29.06 6.75 -12.62
C ALA A 228 27.68 6.13 -12.93
N ASP A 229 26.70 6.41 -12.09
CA ASP A 229 25.28 6.15 -12.35
C ASP A 229 24.51 7.48 -12.37
N ARG A 230 23.23 7.47 -12.71
CA ARG A 230 22.38 8.65 -12.75
C ARG A 230 21.01 8.32 -12.18
N LEU A 231 20.58 9.09 -11.19
CA LEU A 231 19.20 9.08 -10.72
C LEU A 231 18.36 9.89 -11.73
N LEU A 232 17.54 9.20 -12.52
CA LEU A 232 16.71 9.81 -13.56
C LEU A 232 15.48 10.52 -12.97
N GLY A 233 14.97 10.01 -11.85
CA GLY A 233 13.80 10.52 -11.17
C GLY A 233 13.26 9.53 -10.14
N ALA A 234 11.99 9.70 -9.80
CA ALA A 234 11.30 8.77 -8.91
C ALA A 234 9.80 8.70 -9.26
N THR A 235 9.12 7.69 -8.74
CA THR A 235 7.65 7.58 -8.78
C THR A 235 7.10 7.26 -7.40
N SER A 236 5.83 7.60 -7.16
CA SER A 236 5.15 7.26 -5.92
C SER A 236 3.65 7.18 -6.16
N PRO A 237 2.92 6.20 -5.59
CA PRO A 237 1.47 6.16 -5.67
C PRO A 237 0.80 7.34 -4.94
N ASN A 238 1.53 8.07 -4.09
CA ASN A 238 1.03 9.18 -3.28
C ASN A 238 1.18 10.55 -3.99
N ALA A 239 1.73 10.60 -5.20
CA ALA A 239 1.96 11.85 -5.94
C ALA A 239 1.75 11.68 -7.45
N GLY A 240 1.20 12.69 -8.10
CA GLY A 240 1.05 12.69 -9.56
C GLY A 240 2.39 12.78 -10.31
N LYS A 241 3.43 13.32 -9.69
CA LYS A 241 4.80 13.37 -10.25
C LYS A 241 5.83 13.43 -9.13
N VAL A 242 7.01 12.84 -9.33
CA VAL A 242 8.19 13.07 -8.48
C VAL A 242 9.38 13.48 -9.35
N GLU A 243 9.99 14.61 -9.01
CA GLU A 243 11.10 15.21 -9.75
C GLU A 243 12.30 15.43 -8.84
N ILE A 244 13.50 15.56 -9.43
CA ILE A 244 14.69 15.98 -8.70
C ILE A 244 14.85 17.48 -8.90
N HIS A 245 14.91 18.24 -7.81
CA HIS A 245 15.03 19.68 -7.85
C HIS A 245 16.33 20.12 -7.20
N SER A 246 16.97 21.15 -7.76
CA SER A 246 18.08 21.87 -7.13
C SER A 246 17.59 23.21 -6.58
N MET A 247 18.27 23.68 -5.53
CA MET A 247 18.09 25.02 -5.00
C MET A 247 19.33 25.84 -5.32
N SER A 248 19.14 27.04 -5.88
CA SER A 248 20.23 27.97 -6.19
C SER A 248 19.83 29.39 -5.80
N MET A 249 20.80 30.17 -5.31
CA MET A 249 20.61 31.61 -5.12
C MET A 249 20.81 32.31 -6.46
N LYS A 250 19.75 32.96 -6.94
CA LYS A 250 19.83 33.86 -8.09
C LYS A 250 19.28 35.21 -7.66
N ASP A 251 20.10 36.25 -7.78
CA ASP A 251 19.71 37.63 -7.46
C ASP A 251 19.12 37.78 -6.04
N ASN A 252 19.74 37.12 -5.06
CA ASN A 252 19.31 37.07 -3.66
C ASN A 252 17.94 36.39 -3.42
N VAL A 253 17.42 35.67 -4.42
CA VAL A 253 16.21 34.85 -4.32
C VAL A 253 16.60 33.38 -4.40
N MET A 254 16.08 32.55 -3.48
CA MET A 254 16.20 31.10 -3.60
C MET A 254 15.29 30.62 -4.74
N VAL A 255 15.90 30.12 -5.80
CA VAL A 255 15.21 29.54 -6.95
C VAL A 255 15.34 28.04 -6.90
N MET A 256 14.19 27.38 -6.95
CA MET A 256 14.07 25.94 -7.05
C MET A 256 13.78 25.56 -8.51
N ARG A 257 14.54 24.63 -9.08
CA ARG A 257 14.35 24.16 -10.46
C ARG A 257 14.51 22.66 -10.59
N PRO A 258 13.74 22.02 -11.50
CA PRO A 258 13.99 20.63 -11.85
C PRO A 258 15.37 20.48 -12.49
N ILE A 259 16.05 19.37 -12.16
CA ILE A 259 17.27 18.94 -12.82
C ILE A 259 16.87 18.08 -14.02
N GLU A 260 16.95 18.65 -15.23
CA GLU A 260 16.66 17.90 -16.45
C GLU A 260 17.74 16.85 -16.72
N GLY A 261 17.31 15.69 -17.21
CA GLY A 261 18.21 14.58 -17.52
C GLY A 261 18.63 13.72 -16.32
N GLY A 262 18.31 14.13 -15.09
CA GLY A 262 18.62 13.37 -13.88
C GLY A 262 19.94 13.76 -13.20
N LEU A 263 20.09 13.34 -11.94
CA LEU A 263 21.22 13.66 -11.07
C LEU A 263 22.33 12.62 -11.18
N GLU A 264 23.51 13.04 -11.59
CA GLU A 264 24.67 12.16 -11.71
C GLU A 264 25.24 11.77 -10.33
N ILE A 265 25.55 10.49 -10.17
CA ILE A 265 26.20 9.92 -8.99
C ILE A 265 27.57 9.37 -9.42
N PRO A 266 28.65 10.19 -9.31
CA PRO A 266 29.97 9.80 -9.79
C PRO A 266 30.53 8.54 -9.13
N ALA A 267 31.35 7.79 -9.85
CA ALA A 267 32.08 6.63 -9.31
C ALA A 267 32.89 7.02 -8.07
N GLY A 268 32.77 6.23 -7.00
CA GLY A 268 33.49 6.46 -5.74
C GLY A 268 33.03 7.69 -4.94
N ALA A 269 31.90 8.31 -5.29
CA ALA A 269 31.42 9.54 -4.64
C ALA A 269 30.05 9.36 -3.97
N SER A 270 29.72 10.30 -3.08
CA SER A 270 28.40 10.43 -2.47
C SER A 270 27.73 11.72 -2.90
N VAL A 271 26.44 11.65 -3.16
CA VAL A 271 25.56 12.79 -3.47
C VAL A 271 24.47 12.85 -2.40
N GLU A 272 24.30 14.02 -1.79
CA GLU A 272 23.36 14.25 -0.69
C GLU A 272 22.19 15.10 -1.16
N LEU A 273 20.99 14.53 -1.12
CA LEU A 273 19.74 15.24 -1.30
C LEU A 273 19.24 15.71 0.07
N LYS A 274 19.28 17.02 0.33
CA LYS A 274 18.96 17.64 1.63
C LYS A 274 18.13 18.91 1.51
N SER A 275 17.50 19.29 2.62
CA SER A 275 16.80 20.57 2.72
C SER A 275 17.74 21.73 2.42
N GLY A 276 17.35 22.63 1.52
CA GLY A 276 18.18 23.76 1.08
C GLY A 276 19.15 23.44 -0.07
N GLY A 277 19.23 22.18 -0.51
CA GLY A 277 20.02 21.74 -1.66
C GLY A 277 19.19 20.95 -2.66
N GLU A 278 19.79 19.93 -3.26
CA GLU A 278 19.09 18.99 -4.12
C GLU A 278 18.08 18.15 -3.32
N HIS A 279 16.92 17.84 -3.87
CA HIS A 279 15.90 17.07 -3.16
C HIS A 279 14.89 16.43 -4.13
N LEU A 280 14.15 15.44 -3.63
CA LEU A 280 13.00 14.90 -4.35
C LEU A 280 11.78 15.77 -4.07
N MET A 281 11.18 16.32 -5.12
CA MET A 281 9.94 17.08 -5.07
C MET A 281 8.78 16.21 -5.54
N PHE A 282 7.82 15.98 -4.65
CA PHE A 282 6.56 15.32 -4.94
C PHE A 282 5.54 16.39 -5.33
N MET A 283 4.97 16.30 -6.52
CA MET A 283 3.95 17.23 -7.02
C MET A 283 2.60 16.54 -7.14
N ASN A 284 1.53 17.32 -6.95
CA ASN A 284 0.16 16.83 -6.96
C ASN A 284 -0.01 15.66 -5.97
N VAL A 285 0.40 15.90 -4.72
CA VAL A 285 0.31 14.91 -3.66
C VAL A 285 -1.16 14.60 -3.38
N THR A 286 -1.54 13.33 -3.49
CA THR A 286 -2.94 12.86 -3.30
C THR A 286 -3.25 12.51 -1.86
N GLN A 287 -2.22 12.18 -1.07
CA GLN A 287 -2.31 11.92 0.36
C GLN A 287 -1.23 12.72 1.11
N PRO A 288 -1.60 13.65 2.01
CA PRO A 288 -0.64 14.46 2.75
C PRO A 288 0.37 13.63 3.53
N PHE A 289 1.64 14.02 3.50
CA PHE A 289 2.68 13.38 4.29
C PHE A 289 2.51 13.79 5.75
N LYS A 290 1.87 12.92 6.53
CA LYS A 290 1.66 13.13 7.98
C LYS A 290 2.83 12.59 8.76
N GLU A 291 3.30 13.33 9.75
CA GLU A 291 4.35 12.89 10.67
C GLU A 291 4.03 11.51 11.26
N GLY A 292 5.04 10.64 11.33
CA GLY A 292 4.92 9.26 11.79
C GLY A 292 4.35 8.28 10.76
N ALA A 293 3.88 8.76 9.61
CA ALA A 293 3.54 7.90 8.48
C ALA A 293 4.79 7.51 7.67
N SER A 294 4.59 6.71 6.63
CA SER A 294 5.61 6.41 5.62
C SER A 294 5.07 6.66 4.22
N VAL A 295 5.94 7.13 3.32
CA VAL A 295 5.63 7.39 1.91
C VAL A 295 6.42 6.41 1.04
N PRO A 296 5.75 5.51 0.30
CA PRO A 296 6.44 4.65 -0.66
C PRO A 296 6.97 5.49 -1.83
N VAL A 297 8.20 5.25 -2.24
CA VAL A 297 8.82 5.86 -3.42
C VAL A 297 9.66 4.83 -4.15
N THR A 298 9.65 4.86 -5.47
CA THR A 298 10.54 4.06 -6.33
C THR A 298 11.50 5.01 -7.01
N LEU A 299 12.79 4.94 -6.66
CA LEU A 299 13.85 5.67 -7.36
C LEU A 299 14.16 4.97 -8.68
N GLU A 300 14.46 5.74 -9.73
CA GLU A 300 14.78 5.19 -11.05
C GLU A 300 16.20 5.62 -11.44
N PHE A 301 17.12 4.66 -11.45
CA PHE A 301 18.51 4.86 -11.88
C PHE A 301 18.72 4.38 -13.32
N GLU A 302 19.62 5.05 -14.02
CA GLU A 302 19.99 4.72 -15.40
C GLU A 302 20.62 3.32 -15.51
N LYS A 303 21.50 2.94 -14.56
CA LYS A 303 22.19 1.64 -14.58
C LYS A 303 21.72 0.69 -13.49
N ALA A 304 21.59 1.15 -12.24
CA ALA A 304 21.14 0.32 -11.13
C ALA A 304 19.65 -0.08 -11.21
N GLY A 305 18.88 0.55 -12.10
CA GLY A 305 17.46 0.25 -12.29
C GLY A 305 16.58 0.86 -11.21
N LYS A 306 15.45 0.19 -10.91
CA LYS A 306 14.44 0.70 -9.98
C LYS A 306 14.74 0.24 -8.55
N VAL A 307 14.61 1.16 -7.60
CA VAL A 307 14.87 0.91 -6.17
C VAL A 307 13.70 1.42 -5.34
N ASP A 308 13.00 0.50 -4.68
CA ASP A 308 11.88 0.84 -3.81
C ASP A 308 12.37 1.24 -2.41
N LEU A 309 11.85 2.35 -1.91
CA LEU A 309 12.12 2.88 -0.58
C LEU A 309 10.79 3.19 0.12
N SER A 310 10.78 3.02 1.44
CA SER A 310 9.72 3.52 2.32
C SER A 310 10.25 4.69 3.11
N LEU A 311 9.80 5.91 2.80
CA LEU A 311 10.30 7.13 3.43
C LEU A 311 9.56 7.39 4.74
N PRO A 312 10.19 7.30 5.92
CA PRO A 312 9.58 7.78 7.15
C PRO A 312 9.29 9.28 7.05
N VAL A 313 8.09 9.69 7.45
CA VAL A 313 7.70 11.09 7.47
C VAL A 313 8.07 11.70 8.82
N GLN A 314 8.97 12.69 8.78
CA GLN A 314 9.47 13.37 9.98
C GLN A 314 8.98 14.82 10.02
N ALA A 315 8.73 15.33 11.22
CA ALA A 315 8.57 16.76 11.42
C ALA A 315 9.81 17.51 10.91
N LYS A 316 9.59 18.75 10.47
CA LYS A 316 10.71 19.66 10.27
C LYS A 316 11.46 19.75 11.60
N ALA A 317 12.77 19.45 11.63
CA ALA A 317 13.61 19.88 12.74
C ALA A 317 13.37 21.39 12.92
N GLY A 318 12.87 21.77 14.10
CA GLY A 318 12.60 23.17 14.42
C GLY A 318 13.82 24.00 14.09
N GLY A 319 13.65 24.97 13.20
CA GLY A 319 14.68 25.99 13.00
C GLY A 319 14.82 26.74 14.32
N GLU A 320 16.06 26.95 14.73
CA GLU A 320 16.43 27.82 15.84
C GLU A 320 15.67 29.14 15.78
N ASP A 321 15.21 29.58 16.95
CA ASP A 321 14.71 30.93 17.18
C ASP A 321 15.74 31.95 16.68
N HIS A 322 15.41 32.64 15.61
CA HIS A 322 16.00 33.94 15.31
C HIS A 322 15.06 35.05 15.79
N SER A 323 14.76 35.04 17.09
CA SER A 323 14.26 36.21 17.82
C SER A 323 15.40 36.81 18.66
N SER A 324 16.42 37.31 17.97
CA SER A 324 17.29 38.36 18.52
C SER A 324 17.90 39.14 17.36
N HIS A 325 17.30 40.31 17.06
CA HIS A 325 17.99 41.58 16.83
C HIS A 325 16.95 42.70 16.65
#